data_AF-A0A1A2JG74-F1
#
_entry.id   AF-A0A1A2JG74-F1
#
_cell.length_a   1.000
_cell.length_b   1.000
_cell.length_c   1.000
_cell.angle_alpha   90.00
_cell.angle_beta   90.00
_cell.angle_gamma   90.00
#
_symmetry.space_group_name_H-M   'P 1'
#
loop_
_entity.id
_entity.type
_entity.pdbx_description
1 polymer ?
#
loop_
_entity_poly.entity_id
_entity_poly.type
_entity_poly.pdbx_seq_one_letter_code
_entity_poly.pdbx_strand_id
1 'polypeptide(L)'
;MADPEVGKRWGMADGCAFDAEGNLWVTLVLANRIMAINPDGQATTVIEDPDGRLLSGPTSIAWGGHDMRDIYIGSIATPYVLKGRSSVPGLPLIHQR
;
A
#
# COMPACT_ATOMS: atom_id res chain seq x y z
N MET A 1 -13.77 -19.86 5.30
CA MET A 1 -14.91 -18.96 5.56
C MET A 1 -14.36 -17.82 6.40
N ALA A 2 -14.24 -16.62 5.84
CA ALA A 2 -13.41 -15.55 6.40
C ALA A 2 -13.87 -15.13 7.80
N ASP A 3 -12.94 -15.06 8.75
CA ASP A 3 -13.18 -14.53 10.09
C ASP A 3 -13.61 -13.05 9.97
N PRO A 4 -14.83 -12.67 10.40
CA PRO A 4 -15.32 -11.29 10.32
C PRO A 4 -14.41 -10.28 11.03
N GLU A 5 -13.72 -10.69 12.09
CA GLU A 5 -12.80 -9.84 12.84
C GLU A 5 -11.48 -9.65 12.08
N VAL A 6 -11.04 -10.64 11.31
CA VAL A 6 -9.95 -10.50 10.33
C VAL A 6 -10.37 -9.60 9.17
N GLY A 7 -11.60 -9.75 8.67
CA GLY A 7 -12.16 -8.88 7.63
C GLY A 7 -12.20 -7.41 8.04
N LYS A 8 -12.64 -7.11 9.27
CA LYS A 8 -12.61 -5.74 9.82
C LYS A 8 -11.20 -5.23 10.08
N ARG A 9 -10.29 -6.10 10.56
CA ARG A 9 -8.93 -5.70 10.92
C ARG A 9 -8.03 -5.46 9.70
N TRP A 10 -8.22 -6.22 8.62
CA TRP A 10 -7.33 -6.23 7.46
C TRP A 10 -8.01 -5.89 6.13
N GLY A 11 -9.33 -5.72 6.06
CA GLY A 11 -9.97 -4.98 4.97
C GLY A 11 -9.81 -5.54 3.55
N MET A 12 -9.53 -6.84 3.38
CA MET A 12 -9.24 -7.48 2.08
C MET A 12 -7.97 -6.96 1.39
N ALA A 13 -6.93 -7.78 1.35
CA ALA A 13 -5.70 -7.47 0.61
C ALA A 13 -5.92 -7.55 -0.91
N ASP A 14 -5.29 -6.63 -1.63
CA ASP A 14 -5.25 -6.61 -3.11
C ASP A 14 -3.79 -6.43 -3.59
N GLY A 15 -3.41 -5.27 -4.12
CA GLY A 15 -2.06 -4.99 -4.59
C GLY A 15 -0.99 -4.91 -3.50
N CYS A 16 0.26 -5.18 -3.90
CA CYS A 16 1.42 -5.04 -3.02
C CYS A 16 2.70 -4.68 -3.78
N ALA A 17 3.68 -4.13 -3.05
CA ALA A 17 5.02 -3.83 -3.55
C ALA A 17 6.05 -3.84 -2.42
N PHE A 18 7.32 -4.12 -2.75
CA PHE A 18 8.42 -4.08 -1.79
C PHE A 18 9.12 -2.72 -1.80
N ASP A 19 9.48 -2.23 -0.61
CA ASP A 19 10.52 -1.21 -0.48
C ASP A 19 11.93 -1.82 -0.47
N ALA A 20 12.96 -0.97 -0.52
CA ALA A 20 14.36 -1.38 -0.57
C ALA A 20 14.88 -1.98 0.75
N GLU A 21 14.13 -1.86 1.86
CA GLU A 21 14.44 -2.52 3.13
C GLU A 21 13.77 -3.90 3.23
N GLY A 22 12.97 -4.28 2.23
CA GLY A 22 12.30 -5.58 2.17
C GLY A 22 10.94 -5.60 2.87
N ASN A 23 10.39 -4.45 3.26
CA ASN A 23 9.02 -4.42 3.77
C ASN A 23 8.04 -4.61 2.61
N LEU A 24 7.04 -5.48 2.81
CA LEU A 24 5.94 -5.67 1.87
C LEU A 24 4.81 -4.71 2.21
N TRP A 25 4.55 -3.76 1.32
CA TRP A 25 3.42 -2.84 1.43
C TRP A 25 2.21 -3.41 0.73
N VAL A 26 1.05 -3.41 1.38
CA VAL A 26 -0.18 -4.05 0.92
C VAL A 26 -1.33 -3.06 0.99
N THR A 27 -2.13 -2.98 -0.07
CA THR A 27 -3.38 -2.20 -0.12
C THR A 27 -4.53 -3.02 0.46
N LEU A 28 -5.28 -2.43 1.39
CA LEU A 28 -6.43 -3.05 2.05
C LEU A 28 -7.71 -2.33 1.62
N VAL A 29 -8.40 -2.91 0.63
CA VAL A 29 -9.44 -2.24 -0.19
C VAL A 29 -10.60 -1.74 0.67
N LEU A 30 -11.19 -2.62 1.49
CA LEU A 30 -12.37 -2.33 2.31
C LEU A 30 -12.04 -1.56 3.60
N ALA A 31 -10.75 -1.46 3.96
CA ALA A 31 -10.31 -0.70 5.13
C ALA A 31 -9.75 0.69 4.79
N ASN A 32 -9.67 1.05 3.51
CA ASN A 32 -9.07 2.31 3.06
C ASN A 32 -7.69 2.55 3.71
N ARG A 33 -6.85 1.51 3.64
CA ARG A 33 -5.59 1.44 4.39
C ARG A 33 -4.47 0.89 3.54
N ILE A 34 -3.26 1.40 3.78
CA ILE A 34 -2.00 0.82 3.35
C ILE A 34 -1.25 0.33 4.58
N MET A 35 -0.70 -0.88 4.49
CA MET A 35 0.02 -1.52 5.58
C MET A 35 1.37 -2.02 5.09
N ALA A 36 2.39 -1.96 5.94
CA ALA A 36 3.69 -2.55 5.68
C ALA A 36 3.93 -3.73 6.62
N ILE A 37 4.41 -4.83 6.07
CA ILE A 37 4.85 -6.02 6.79
C ILE A 37 6.37 -6.09 6.66
N ASN A 38 7.10 -6.03 7.77
CA ASN A 38 8.55 -6.12 7.74
C ASN A 38 9.03 -7.57 7.52
N PRO A 39 10.33 -7.80 7.24
CA PRO A 39 10.87 -9.15 7.04
C PRO A 39 10.68 -10.11 8.22
N ASP A 40 10.51 -9.59 9.44
CA ASP A 40 10.22 -10.37 10.65
C ASP A 40 8.73 -10.73 10.80
N GLY A 41 7.88 -10.29 9.86
CA GLY A 41 6.44 -10.58 9.84
C GLY A 41 5.59 -9.62 10.68
N GLN A 42 6.15 -8.54 11.22
CA GLN A 42 5.40 -7.52 11.95
C GLN A 42 4.71 -6.56 10.99
N ALA A 43 3.40 -6.40 11.16
CA ALA A 43 2.57 -5.53 10.35
C ALA A 43 2.31 -4.18 11.04
N THR A 44 2.42 -3.09 10.29
CA THR A 44 2.17 -1.72 10.75
C THR A 44 1.33 -0.95 9.74
N THR A 45 0.37 -0.16 10.23
CA THR A 45 -0.42 0.74 9.38
C THR A 45 0.45 1.91 8.95
N VAL A 46 0.56 2.15 7.64
CA VAL A 46 1.35 3.26 7.09
C VAL A 46 0.46 4.45 6.73
N ILE A 47 -0.69 4.18 6.12
CA ILE A 47 -1.69 5.18 5.75
C ILE A 47 -3.05 4.61 6.09
N GLU A 48 -3.91 5.40 6.71
CA GLU A 48 -5.34 5.07 6.85
C GLU A 48 -6.21 6.29 6.60
N ASP A 49 -7.34 6.05 5.93
CA ASP A 49 -8.41 7.03 5.74
C ASP A 49 -9.75 6.30 5.86
N PRO A 50 -10.18 5.92 7.07
CA PRO A 50 -11.37 5.08 7.27
C PRO A 50 -12.64 5.67 6.64
N ASP A 51 -12.71 7.00 6.55
CA ASP A 51 -13.83 7.74 5.95
C ASP A 51 -13.76 7.78 4.41
N GLY A 52 -12.64 7.36 3.81
CA GLY A 52 -12.44 7.29 2.37
C GLY A 52 -12.50 8.66 1.66
N ARG A 53 -12.03 9.73 2.32
CA ARG A 53 -12.07 11.10 1.77
C ARG A 53 -11.09 11.30 0.61
N LEU A 54 -9.91 10.72 0.73
CA LEU A 54 -8.81 10.78 -0.23
C LEU A 54 -8.40 9.37 -0.68
N LEU A 55 -8.24 8.44 0.25
CA LEU A 55 -7.87 7.06 -0.05
C LEU A 55 -9.12 6.18 0.03
N SER A 56 -9.76 5.91 -1.11
CA SER A 56 -10.99 5.11 -1.16
C SER A 56 -10.82 3.89 -2.06
N GLY A 57 -10.92 2.70 -1.49
CA GLY A 57 -10.72 1.43 -2.20
C GLY A 57 -9.36 1.31 -2.90
N PRO A 58 -8.22 1.41 -2.19
CA PRO A 58 -6.90 1.26 -2.80
C PRO A 58 -6.67 -0.17 -3.29
N THR A 59 -6.19 -0.31 -4.53
CA THR A 59 -5.99 -1.62 -5.19
C THR A 59 -4.56 -1.84 -5.68
N SER A 60 -3.76 -0.77 -5.80
CA SER A 60 -2.37 -0.87 -6.24
C SER A 60 -1.49 0.18 -5.58
N ILE A 61 -0.22 -0.19 -5.39
CA ILE A 61 0.82 0.69 -4.85
C ILE A 61 2.15 0.40 -5.54
N ALA A 62 2.91 1.43 -5.87
CA ALA A 62 4.26 1.29 -6.40
C ALA A 62 5.10 2.54 -6.11
N TRP A 63 6.43 2.36 -6.14
CA TRP A 63 7.37 3.47 -6.10
C TRP A 63 7.83 3.89 -7.49
N GLY A 64 8.25 5.14 -7.62
CA GLY A 64 8.90 5.69 -8.80
C GLY A 64 9.62 7.00 -8.48
N GLY A 65 9.79 7.83 -9.51
CA GLY A 65 10.58 9.05 -9.43
C GLY A 65 12.09 8.77 -9.51
N HIS A 66 12.89 9.84 -9.64
CA HIS A 66 14.33 9.72 -9.94
C HIS A 66 15.15 9.02 -8.85
N ASP A 67 14.68 9.05 -7.60
CA ASP A 67 15.32 8.39 -6.47
C ASP A 67 14.47 7.28 -5.85
N MET A 68 13.44 6.83 -6.58
CA MET A 68 12.54 5.75 -6.16
C MET A 68 11.79 6.01 -4.86
N ARG A 69 11.63 7.25 -4.39
CA ARG A 69 10.86 7.53 -3.16
C ARG A 69 9.50 8.18 -3.40
N ASP A 70 9.08 8.40 -4.64
CA ASP A 70 7.69 8.78 -4.92
C ASP A 70 6.82 7.54 -4.81
N ILE A 71 5.75 7.59 -4.02
CA ILE A 71 4.74 6.52 -3.95
C ILE A 71 3.54 6.93 -4.80
N TYR A 72 3.01 5.98 -5.56
CA TYR A 72 1.78 6.12 -6.34
C TYR A 72 0.79 5.07 -5.87
N ILE A 73 -0.45 5.49 -5.58
CA ILE A 73 -1.53 4.62 -5.14
C ILE A 73 -2.71 4.75 -6.09
N GLY A 74 -3.07 3.64 -6.71
CA GLY A 74 -4.27 3.51 -7.52
C GLY A 74 -5.43 2.98 -6.68
N SER A 75 -6.61 3.54 -6.92
CA SER A 75 -7.84 3.24 -6.18
C SER A 75 -8.98 2.97 -7.15
N ILE A 76 -9.82 1.97 -6.86
CA ILE A 76 -10.97 1.62 -7.71
C ILE A 76 -12.14 2.61 -7.57
N ALA A 77 -12.23 3.30 -6.43
CA ALA A 77 -13.35 4.17 -6.11
C ALA A 77 -13.07 5.66 -6.39
N THR A 78 -11.88 6.01 -6.91
CA THR A 78 -11.48 7.40 -7.14
C THR A 78 -10.98 7.62 -8.58
N PRO A 79 -11.24 8.79 -9.19
CA PRO A 79 -10.80 9.08 -10.56
C PRO A 79 -9.35 9.60 -10.65
N TYR A 80 -8.56 9.46 -9.59
CA TYR A 80 -7.20 9.98 -9.50
C TYR A 80 -6.24 8.95 -8.91
N VAL A 81 -4.93 9.18 -9.13
CA VAL A 81 -3.84 8.46 -8.46
C VAL A 81 -3.31 9.36 -7.36
N LEU A 82 -3.26 8.85 -6.13
CA LEU A 82 -2.61 9.56 -5.05
C LEU A 82 -1.10 9.46 -5.20
N LYS A 83 -0.41 10.59 -5.05
CA LYS A 83 1.04 10.65 -5.01
C LYS A 83 1.50 11.09 -3.62
N GLY A 84 2.43 10.34 -3.05
CA GLY A 84 3.08 10.64 -1.77
C GLY A 84 4.59 10.48 -1.85
N ARG A 85 5.24 10.62 -0.70
CA ARG A 85 6.69 10.50 -0.57
C ARG A 85 7.05 9.51 0.54
N SER A 86 7.92 8.57 0.22
CA SER A 86 8.41 7.53 1.14
C SER A 86 9.70 7.94 1.83
N SER A 87 9.85 7.55 3.10
CA SER A 87 11.12 7.60 3.84
C SER A 87 12.11 6.51 3.40
N VAL A 88 11.66 5.50 2.66
CA VAL A 88 12.48 4.39 2.11
C VAL A 88 12.24 4.29 0.60
N PRO A 89 13.27 4.17 -0.26
CA PRO A 89 13.04 3.98 -1.69
C PRO A 89 12.38 2.64 -1.98
N GLY A 90 11.68 2.53 -3.11
CA GLY A 90 11.13 1.27 -3.59
C GLY A 90 12.19 0.29 -4.06
N LEU A 91 11.89 -1.00 -4.00
CA LEU A 91 12.73 -2.03 -4.62
C LEU A 91 12.67 -1.90 -6.15
N PRO A 92 13.80 -1.76 -6.86
CA PRO A 92 13.79 -1.67 -8.32
C PRO A 92 13.25 -2.94 -8.98
N LEU A 93 12.29 -2.76 -9.87
CA LEU A 93 11.73 -3.82 -10.71
C LEU A 93 12.73 -4.26 -11.77
N ILE A 94 12.53 -5.43 -12.36
CA ILE A 94 13.48 -6.04 -13.31
C ILE A 94 13.83 -5.14 -14.51
N HIS A 95 12.88 -4.35 -15.00
CA HIS A 95 13.07 -3.44 -16.12
C HIS A 95 13.76 -2.12 -15.74
N GLN A 96 14.02 -1.91 -14.45
CA GLN A 96 14.69 -0.73 -13.89
C GLN A 96 16.15 -1.04 -13.48
N ARG A 97 16.62 -2.25 -13.76
CA ARG A 97 17.98 -2.72 -13.49
C ARG A 97 18.86 -2.62 -14.73
#